data_AF-A0A951LTA7-F1
#
_entry.id   AF-A0A951LTA7-F1
#
_cell.length_a   1.000
_cell.length_b   1.000
_cell.length_c   1.000
_cell.angle_alpha   90.00
_cell.angle_beta   90.00
_cell.angle_gamma   90.00
#
_symmetry.space_group_name_H-M   'P 1'
#
loop_
_entity.id
_entity.type
_entity.pdbx_description
1 polymer ?
#
loop_
_entity_poly.entity_id
_entity_poly.type
_entity_poly.pdbx_seq_one_letter_code
_entity_poly.pdbx_strand_id
1 'polypeptide(L)'
;MAAKEKSAEPEIEKDGEGDAAAPAKPKSKFSLKLIIIAVAGLLVVAVGGVGGWMFFGAKKKVDVAQAKPATFVDLPDVLVNLANSGGERTQYLKVKVTLELPDHALVAQIQPLMPRVMDTFQTYLRELRPT
;
A
#
# COMPACT_ATOMS: atom_id res chain seq x y z
N MET A 1 37.63 -81.76 -3.69
CA MET A 1 37.13 -80.86 -2.62
C MET A 1 36.20 -81.71 -1.77
N ALA A 2 36.73 -82.45 -0.78
CA ALA A 2 36.79 -82.01 0.63
C ALA A 2 35.42 -81.43 1.04
N ALA A 3 34.55 -82.28 1.59
CA ALA A 3 34.33 -82.43 3.04
C ALA A 3 33.56 -81.22 3.61
N LYS A 4 32.56 -81.32 4.47
CA LYS A 4 31.84 -82.40 5.16
C LYS A 4 30.83 -81.63 6.04
N GLU A 5 29.61 -82.15 6.13
CA GLU A 5 28.61 -82.03 7.22
C GLU A 5 28.69 -80.88 8.23
N LYS A 6 27.54 -80.24 8.49
CA LYS A 6 26.80 -80.23 9.78
C LYS A 6 25.75 -79.11 9.73
N SER A 7 24.49 -79.26 10.13
CA SER A 7 23.85 -80.18 11.07
C SER A 7 22.36 -80.21 10.72
N ALA A 8 21.75 -81.39 10.64
CA ALA A 8 20.83 -81.94 11.66
C ALA A 8 19.34 -81.83 11.28
N GLU A 9 18.85 -82.92 10.69
CA GLU A 9 17.51 -83.51 10.77
C GLU A 9 17.01 -83.63 12.24
N PRO A 10 15.69 -83.77 12.54
CA PRO A 10 14.81 -84.72 11.85
C PRO A 10 13.38 -84.27 11.52
N GLU A 11 12.88 -84.90 10.46
CA GLU A 11 11.46 -85.11 10.18
C GLU A 11 10.84 -86.01 11.26
N ILE A 12 9.64 -85.66 11.73
CA ILE A 12 8.61 -86.64 12.10
C ILE A 12 7.30 -86.14 11.48
N GLU A 13 6.93 -86.76 10.36
CA GLU A 13 5.56 -86.93 9.85
C GLU A 13 4.61 -87.33 10.99
N LYS A 14 3.41 -86.79 11.16
CA LYS A 14 2.14 -87.00 10.41
C LYS A 14 1.05 -86.82 11.49
N ASP A 15 -0.16 -86.31 11.31
CA ASP A 15 -1.20 -86.51 10.32
C ASP A 15 -2.30 -85.45 10.58
N GLY A 16 -2.99 -85.03 9.52
CA GLY A 16 -4.40 -84.60 9.48
C GLY A 16 -4.86 -83.39 10.31
N GLU A 17 -5.77 -82.52 9.91
CA GLU A 17 -6.63 -82.36 8.74
C GLU A 17 -7.41 -81.06 9.03
N GLY A 18 -7.81 -80.29 8.02
CA GLY A 18 -8.92 -79.34 8.18
C GLY A 18 -8.59 -77.84 8.09
N ASP A 19 -8.70 -77.38 6.85
CA ASP A 19 -9.42 -76.17 6.45
C ASP A 19 -8.67 -74.82 6.35
N ALA A 20 -9.02 -74.13 5.26
CA ALA A 20 -8.28 -73.08 4.60
C ALA A 20 -8.72 -71.68 5.06
N ALA A 21 -7.79 -70.71 5.08
CA ALA A 21 -8.10 -69.32 4.74
C ALA A 21 -6.84 -68.45 4.52
N ALA A 22 -6.89 -67.67 3.44
CA ALA A 22 -5.87 -66.81 2.85
C ALA A 22 -5.67 -65.45 3.60
N PRO A 23 -4.69 -64.60 3.20
CA PRO A 23 -3.90 -63.73 4.08
C PRO A 23 -4.50 -62.34 4.38
N ALA A 24 -4.01 -61.73 5.46
CA ALA A 24 -4.44 -60.44 6.01
C ALA A 24 -3.84 -59.21 5.29
N LYS A 25 -4.68 -58.23 4.92
CA LYS A 25 -4.30 -56.85 4.58
C LYS A 25 -4.33 -55.95 5.84
N PRO A 26 -3.44 -54.94 5.97
CA PRO A 26 -3.38 -54.09 7.17
C PRO A 26 -4.54 -53.08 7.21
N LYS A 27 -5.12 -52.91 8.41
CA LYS A 27 -6.30 -52.06 8.69
C LYS A 27 -5.90 -50.59 8.89
N SER A 28 -6.37 -49.68 8.03
CA SER A 28 -6.44 -48.24 8.31
C SER A 28 -7.64 -47.96 9.23
N LYS A 29 -7.40 -47.29 10.36
CA LYS A 29 -8.38 -47.08 11.45
C LYS A 29 -9.28 -45.85 11.28
N PHE A 30 -9.23 -45.16 10.15
CA PHE A 30 -10.14 -44.05 9.85
C PHE A 30 -10.94 -44.37 8.60
N SER A 31 -12.27 -44.31 8.72
CA SER A 31 -13.17 -44.63 7.62
C SER A 31 -12.90 -43.66 6.46
N LEU A 32 -12.75 -44.20 5.25
CA LEU A 32 -12.40 -43.43 4.04
C LEU A 32 -13.30 -42.19 3.83
N LYS A 33 -14.56 -42.27 4.27
CA LYS A 33 -15.55 -41.21 4.22
C LYS A 33 -15.14 -39.96 5.02
N LEU A 34 -14.50 -40.15 6.18
CA LEU A 34 -14.06 -39.05 7.06
C LEU A 34 -12.85 -38.33 6.47
N ILE A 35 -11.95 -39.08 5.81
CA ILE A 35 -10.80 -38.51 5.09
C ILE A 35 -11.29 -37.70 3.89
N ILE A 36 -12.27 -38.21 3.13
CA ILE A 36 -12.85 -37.50 1.99
C ILE A 36 -13.54 -36.20 2.44
N ILE A 37 -14.29 -36.23 3.55
CA ILE A 37 -14.93 -35.03 4.12
C ILE A 37 -13.87 -34.02 4.59
N ALA A 38 -12.79 -34.46 5.23
CA ALA A 38 -11.71 -33.58 5.66
C ALA A 38 -10.98 -32.92 4.49
N VAL A 39 -10.70 -33.67 3.42
CA VAL A 39 -10.05 -33.16 2.20
C VAL A 39 -10.98 -32.21 1.44
N ALA A 40 -12.27 -32.54 1.33
CA ALA A 40 -13.26 -31.67 0.71
C ALA A 40 -13.45 -30.36 1.50
N GLY A 41 -13.48 -30.43 2.84
CA GLY A 41 -13.53 -29.26 3.70
C GLY A 41 -12.30 -28.36 3.53
N LEU A 42 -11.11 -28.95 3.46
CA LEU A 42 -9.87 -28.21 3.23
C LEU A 42 -9.87 -27.50 1.86
N LEU A 43 -10.37 -28.17 0.82
CA LEU A 43 -10.49 -27.59 -0.53
C LEU A 43 -11.48 -26.42 -0.57
N VAL A 44 -12.62 -26.52 0.12
CA VAL A 44 -13.60 -25.43 0.20
C VAL A 44 -13.03 -24.22 0.94
N VAL A 45 -12.27 -24.44 2.02
CA VAL A 45 -11.60 -23.35 2.76
C VAL A 45 -10.50 -22.69 1.93
N ALA A 46 -9.72 -23.45 1.15
CA ALA A 46 -8.68 -22.89 0.29
C ALA A 46 -9.28 -22.03 -0.85
N VAL A 47 -10.34 -22.49 -1.50
CA VAL A 47 -11.04 -21.74 -2.55
C VAL A 47 -11.76 -20.52 -1.98
N GLY A 48 -12.42 -20.66 -0.83
CA GLY A 48 -13.07 -19.54 -0.14
C GLY A 48 -12.10 -18.49 0.40
N GLY A 49 -10.91 -18.91 0.86
CA GLY A 49 -9.85 -18.02 1.33
C GLY A 49 -9.23 -17.19 0.21
N VAL A 50 -8.91 -17.81 -0.92
CA VAL A 50 -8.35 -17.10 -2.10
C VAL A 50 -9.42 -16.25 -2.79
N GLY A 51 -10.62 -16.81 -3.00
CA GLY A 51 -11.75 -16.09 -3.59
C GLY A 51 -12.21 -14.92 -2.74
N GLY A 52 -12.27 -15.09 -1.41
CA GLY A 52 -12.58 -14.01 -0.46
C GLY A 52 -11.51 -12.93 -0.41
N TRP A 53 -10.22 -13.31 -0.45
CA TRP A 53 -9.12 -12.33 -0.51
C TRP A 53 -9.10 -11.54 -1.83
N MET A 54 -9.39 -12.20 -2.95
CA MET A 54 -9.45 -11.52 -4.25
C MET A 54 -10.72 -10.67 -4.42
N PHE A 55 -11.86 -11.10 -3.87
CA PHE A 55 -13.12 -10.36 -3.93
C PHE A 55 -13.17 -9.19 -2.93
N PHE A 56 -12.57 -9.32 -1.75
CA PHE A 56 -12.65 -8.31 -0.69
C PHE A 56 -11.35 -7.49 -0.49
N GLY A 57 -10.20 -7.98 -0.98
CA GLY A 57 -8.89 -7.34 -0.82
C GLY A 57 -8.58 -6.23 -1.83
N ALA A 58 -9.41 -6.05 -2.86
CA ALA A 58 -9.21 -5.03 -3.89
C ALA A 58 -9.82 -3.67 -3.50
N LYS A 59 -9.47 -3.13 -2.33
CA LYS A 59 -9.60 -1.69 -2.06
C LYS A 59 -8.23 -1.05 -2.13
N LYS A 60 -7.76 -0.78 -3.35
CA LYS A 60 -6.68 0.20 -3.56
C LYS A 60 -7.17 1.53 -2.99
N LYS A 61 -6.57 1.96 -1.88
CA LYS A 61 -6.70 3.34 -1.41
C LYS A 61 -6.09 4.22 -2.49
N VAL A 62 -6.94 4.87 -3.28
CA VAL A 62 -6.53 6.02 -4.06
C VAL A 62 -6.18 7.07 -3.03
N ASP A 63 -4.88 7.37 -2.92
CA ASP A 63 -4.39 8.48 -2.10
C ASP A 63 -4.85 9.76 -2.80
N VAL A 64 -6.06 10.20 -2.44
CA VAL A 64 -6.56 11.50 -2.84
C VAL A 64 -5.65 12.48 -2.13
N ALA A 65 -4.70 13.06 -2.86
CA ALA A 65 -3.79 14.09 -2.36
C ALA A 65 -4.61 15.09 -1.56
N GLN A 66 -4.52 14.97 -0.24
CA GLN A 66 -5.33 15.75 0.68
C GLN A 66 -4.94 17.20 0.43
N ALA A 67 -5.88 18.00 -0.08
CA ALA A 67 -5.65 19.42 -0.32
C ALA A 67 -5.22 20.04 1.01
N LYS A 68 -3.92 20.34 1.13
CA LYS A 68 -3.38 20.98 2.31
C LYS A 68 -4.07 22.34 2.45
N PRO A 69 -4.44 22.74 3.68
CA PRO A 69 -5.06 24.04 3.89
C PRO A 69 -4.12 25.14 3.38
N ALA A 70 -4.61 25.98 2.48
CA ALA A 70 -3.86 27.12 1.98
C ALA A 70 -3.48 28.04 3.15
N THR A 71 -2.25 28.53 3.12
CA THR A 71 -1.69 29.44 4.11
C THR A 71 -1.65 30.83 3.53
N PHE A 72 -2.27 31.80 4.19
CA PHE A 72 -2.29 33.18 3.75
C PHE A 72 -1.25 33.99 4.53
N VAL A 73 -0.38 34.71 3.82
CA VAL A 73 0.65 35.58 4.39
C VAL A 73 0.36 37.01 3.98
N ASP A 74 0.10 37.85 4.97
CA ASP A 74 -0.13 39.27 4.73
C ASP A 74 1.17 40.00 4.44
N LEU A 75 1.11 40.89 3.45
CA LEU A 75 2.21 41.78 3.09
C LEU A 75 2.00 43.13 3.75
N PRO A 76 3.09 43.87 4.01
CA PRO A 76 3.00 45.26 4.46
C PRO A 76 2.19 46.10 3.46
N ASP A 77 1.44 47.08 3.97
CA ASP A 77 0.77 48.08 3.14
C ASP A 77 1.81 48.83 2.30
N VAL A 78 1.57 48.91 0.99
CA VAL A 78 2.45 49.59 0.05
C VAL A 78 1.75 50.84 -0.49
N LEU A 79 2.41 52.00 -0.36
CA LEU A 79 1.96 53.25 -0.97
C LEU A 79 2.93 53.60 -2.10
N VAL A 80 2.42 53.69 -3.32
CA VAL A 80 3.20 54.01 -4.52
C VAL A 80 2.60 55.18 -5.27
N ASN A 81 3.47 55.89 -6.01
CA ASN A 81 3.07 56.93 -6.93
C ASN A 81 2.88 56.30 -8.32
N LEU A 82 1.75 56.53 -8.96
CA LEU A 82 1.50 56.04 -10.32
C LEU A 82 2.12 56.99 -11.34
N ALA A 83 2.77 56.43 -12.36
CA ALA A 83 3.30 57.21 -13.47
C ALA A 83 2.15 57.68 -14.38
N ASN A 84 1.93 58.99 -14.47
CA ASN A 84 0.98 59.59 -15.41
C ASN A 84 1.74 60.26 -16.56
N SER A 85 1.36 59.92 -17.80
CA SER A 85 1.95 60.47 -19.02
C SER A 85 1.70 61.97 -19.21
N GLY A 86 0.73 62.56 -18.50
CA GLY A 86 0.24 63.92 -18.72
C GLY A 86 0.71 65.00 -17.72
N GLY A 87 1.56 64.68 -16.73
CA GLY A 87 2.19 65.66 -15.83
C GLY A 87 1.28 66.44 -14.87
N GLU A 88 -0.05 66.37 -15.02
CA GLU A 88 -0.94 67.34 -14.38
C GLU A 88 -1.30 67.00 -12.92
N ARG A 89 -1.29 65.71 -12.52
CA ARG A 89 -1.53 65.26 -11.13
C ARG A 89 -0.79 63.96 -10.81
N THR A 90 0.01 63.97 -9.74
CA THR A 90 0.57 62.75 -9.14
C THR A 90 -0.54 61.96 -8.48
N GLN A 91 -0.77 60.73 -8.93
CA GLN A 91 -1.74 59.82 -8.32
C GLN A 91 -1.02 58.88 -7.35
N TYR A 92 -1.66 58.65 -6.21
CA TYR A 92 -1.15 57.75 -5.17
C TYR A 92 -2.03 56.51 -5.09
N LEU A 93 -1.43 55.34 -5.02
CA LEU A 93 -2.11 54.07 -4.83
C LEU A 93 -1.62 53.42 -3.54
N LYS A 94 -2.55 53.16 -2.62
CA LYS A 94 -2.30 52.36 -1.42
C LYS A 94 -2.87 50.96 -1.64
N VAL A 95 -2.03 49.93 -1.53
CA VAL A 95 -2.41 48.54 -1.74
C VAL A 95 -2.09 47.72 -0.49
N LYS A 96 -3.03 46.85 -0.11
CA LYS A 96 -2.81 45.77 0.86
C LYS A 96 -2.92 44.45 0.10
N VAL A 97 -1.88 43.62 0.20
CA VAL A 97 -1.77 42.35 -0.53
C VAL A 97 -1.65 41.20 0.47
N THR A 98 -2.30 40.08 0.17
CA THR A 98 -2.16 38.83 0.92
C THR A 98 -1.72 37.74 -0.07
N LEU A 99 -0.61 37.07 0.21
CA LEU A 99 -0.13 35.95 -0.59
C LEU A 99 -0.77 34.65 -0.11
N GLU A 100 -1.39 33.93 -1.03
CA GLU A 100 -1.84 32.56 -0.80
C GLU A 100 -0.72 31.58 -1.12
N LEU A 101 -0.40 30.71 -0.16
CA LEU A 101 0.62 29.69 -0.27
C LEU A 101 -0.01 28.31 -0.12
N PRO A 102 0.45 27.32 -0.90
CA PRO A 102 -0.10 25.96 -0.84
C PRO A 102 0.30 25.19 0.43
N ASP A 103 1.33 25.64 1.15
CA ASP A 103 1.82 25.01 2.38
C ASP A 103 2.45 26.05 3.31
N HIS A 104 2.27 25.87 4.62
CA HIS A 104 2.88 26.71 5.66
C HIS A 104 4.41 26.59 5.69
N ALA A 105 4.97 25.44 5.26
CA ALA A 105 6.42 25.26 5.21
C ALA A 105 7.14 26.26 4.26
N LEU A 106 6.43 26.78 3.25
CA LEU A 106 6.96 27.76 2.30
C LEU A 106 7.14 29.16 2.92
N VAL A 107 6.42 29.47 4.01
CA VAL A 107 6.51 30.77 4.70
C VAL A 107 7.95 31.05 5.10
N ALA A 108 8.63 30.07 5.70
CA ALA A 108 10.02 30.22 6.15
C ALA A 108 11.01 30.45 5.00
N GLN A 109 10.69 29.97 3.79
CA GLN A 109 11.52 30.17 2.59
C GLN A 109 11.25 31.53 1.93
N ILE A 110 10.01 32.00 1.98
CA ILE A 110 9.58 33.27 1.38
C ILE A 110 9.95 34.45 2.28
N GLN A 111 9.92 34.29 3.61
CA GLN A 111 10.25 35.34 4.56
C GLN A 111 11.56 36.09 4.26
N PRO A 112 12.71 35.43 3.99
CA PRO A 112 13.94 36.13 3.61
C PRO A 112 13.89 36.76 2.21
N LEU A 113 12.99 36.29 1.33
CA LEU A 113 12.78 36.82 -0.02
C LEU A 113 11.76 37.97 -0.06
N MET A 114 11.06 38.25 1.05
CA MET A 114 10.08 39.33 1.16
C MET A 114 10.57 40.68 0.62
N PRO A 115 11.83 41.13 0.88
CA PRO A 115 12.32 42.40 0.33
C PRO A 115 12.32 42.42 -1.20
N ARG A 116 12.69 41.30 -1.85
CA ARG A 116 12.67 41.19 -3.32
C ARG A 116 11.24 41.16 -3.86
N VAL A 117 10.33 40.51 -3.16
CA VAL A 117 8.90 40.52 -3.50
C VAL A 117 8.37 41.96 -3.45
N MET A 118 8.67 42.72 -2.39
CA MET A 118 8.26 44.12 -2.25
C MET A 118 8.81 45.02 -3.35
N ASP A 119 10.08 44.85 -3.72
CA ASP A 119 10.71 45.63 -4.79
C ASP A 119 10.04 45.40 -6.15
N THR A 120 9.70 44.13 -6.44
CA THR A 120 8.99 43.74 -7.67
C THR A 120 7.60 44.37 -7.72
N PHE A 121 6.83 44.31 -6.61
CA PHE A 121 5.52 44.95 -6.52
C PHE A 121 5.60 46.47 -6.71
N GLN A 122 6.56 47.14 -6.07
CA GLN A 122 6.72 48.59 -6.21
C GLN A 122 7.02 49.01 -7.65
N THR A 123 7.91 48.27 -8.32
CA THR A 123 8.24 48.52 -9.73
C THR A 123 7.02 48.30 -10.63
N TYR A 124 6.35 47.16 -10.48
CA TYR A 124 5.17 46.81 -11.29
C TYR A 124 4.01 47.79 -11.09
N LEU A 125 3.67 48.12 -9.84
CA LEU A 125 2.56 49.02 -9.54
C LEU A 125 2.82 50.45 -10.01
N ARG A 126 4.07 50.92 -10.03
CA ARG A 126 4.41 52.26 -10.57
C ARG A 126 4.21 52.35 -12.09
N GLU A 127 4.40 51.23 -12.80
CA GLU A 127 4.20 51.14 -14.25
C GLU A 127 2.72 51.03 -14.65
N LEU A 128 1.82 50.76 -13.68
CA LEU A 128 0.39 50.80 -13.93
C LEU A 128 -0.02 52.22 -14.31
N ARG A 129 -0.43 52.38 -15.57
CA ARG A 129 -1.06 53.61 -16.05
C ARG A 129 -2.56 53.54 -15.75
N PRO A 130 -3.10 54.53 -15.05
CA PRO A 130 -4.55 54.70 -14.97
C PRO A 130 -5.08 54.91 -16.40
N THR A 131 -6.03 54.08 -16.82
CA THR A 131 -6.79 54.26 -18.09
C THR A 131 -7.92 55.24 -17.90
#